data_AF-A0A1Q9JKR3-F1
#
_entry.id   AF-A0A1Q9JKR3-F1
#
_cell.length_a   1.000
_cell.length_b   1.000
_cell.length_c   1.000
_cell.angle_alpha   90.00
_cell.angle_beta   90.00
_cell.angle_gamma   90.00
#
_symmetry.space_group_name_H-M   'P 1'
#
loop_
_entity.id
_entity.type
_entity.pdbx_description
1 polymer ?
#
loop_
_entity_poly.entity_id
_entity_poly.type
_entity_poly.pdbx_seq_one_letter_code
_entity_poly.pdbx_strand_id
1 'polypeptide(L)'
;MKSELDKQLQQGLIAGKHPQVLARDIRKAFNVSRSDAERLMRTELARVQTDAQMRSFEENGFEWYMFLSLGSGACEVCRALNGKKFKVKDMLISENAPPMHPNCRCSTAAAMGDEEIAEIRGGEKSGSTGTISSTSERERAYAYIQDDGKREPGHVNLPLVSTKKYHDKYDNLTRQKDVNESLYSESMKILRDRNNTEFEDIVAIDARTGDRLVKNCAAFANGVKHRCGFSRKEQNWLEGEEGRMRCCTTIQTIRFHLETIFISYLNEVSSLHQQYAAIMGTCIGLRN
;
A
#
# COMPACT_ATOMS: atom_id res chain seq x y z
N MET A 1 -31.20 -0.72 -14.55
CA MET A 1 -30.82 -0.82 -13.12
C MET A 1 -29.36 -1.25 -12.97
N LYS A 2 -28.97 -2.42 -13.47
CA LYS A 2 -27.59 -2.95 -13.36
C LYS A 2 -26.51 -1.99 -13.90
N SER A 3 -26.73 -1.40 -15.07
CA SER A 3 -25.78 -0.47 -15.70
C SER A 3 -25.42 0.77 -14.85
N GLU A 4 -26.39 1.36 -14.16
CA GLU A 4 -26.13 2.52 -13.30
C GLU A 4 -25.38 2.11 -12.05
N LEU A 5 -25.72 0.97 -11.45
CA LEU A 5 -24.99 0.41 -10.31
C LEU A 5 -23.52 0.09 -10.67
N ASP A 6 -23.29 -0.57 -11.81
CA ASP A 6 -21.95 -0.90 -12.30
C ASP A 6 -21.08 0.36 -12.50
N LYS A 7 -21.67 1.42 -13.08
CA LYS A 7 -21.01 2.72 -13.25
C LYS A 7 -20.62 3.34 -11.91
N GLN A 8 -21.51 3.32 -10.91
CA GLN A 8 -21.22 3.85 -9.57
C GLN A 8 -20.16 3.02 -8.86
N LEU A 9 -20.16 1.69 -9.03
CA LEU A 9 -19.13 0.81 -8.46
C LEU A 9 -17.76 1.07 -9.08
N GLN A 10 -17.66 1.21 -10.40
CA GLN A 10 -16.41 1.55 -11.10
C GLN A 10 -15.85 2.89 -10.61
N GLN A 11 -16.69 3.93 -10.54
CA GLN A 11 -16.28 5.23 -10.03
C GLN A 11 -15.85 5.16 -8.56
N GLY A 12 -16.56 4.35 -7.76
CA GLY A 12 -16.26 4.10 -6.36
C GLY A 12 -14.88 3.47 -6.15
N LEU A 13 -14.61 2.40 -6.88
CA LEU A 13 -13.37 1.63 -6.80
C LEU A 13 -12.16 2.43 -7.29
N ILE A 14 -12.27 3.05 -8.47
CA ILE A 14 -11.17 3.80 -9.09
C ILE A 14 -10.83 5.06 -8.29
N ALA A 15 -11.84 5.82 -7.85
CA ALA A 15 -11.62 7.07 -7.15
C ALA A 15 -11.53 6.91 -5.62
N GLY A 16 -11.66 5.70 -5.08
CA GLY A 16 -11.65 5.43 -3.63
C GLY A 16 -12.79 6.12 -2.87
N LYS A 17 -13.94 6.34 -3.50
CA LYS A 17 -15.07 7.06 -2.87
C LYS A 17 -15.76 6.19 -1.84
N HIS A 18 -16.10 6.80 -0.70
CA HIS A 18 -16.82 6.11 0.36
C HIS A 18 -18.23 5.66 -0.10
N PRO A 19 -18.71 4.44 0.25
CA PRO A 19 -20.00 3.90 -0.21
C PRO A 19 -21.21 4.79 0.05
N GLN A 20 -21.19 5.57 1.14
CA GLN A 20 -22.27 6.49 1.47
C GLN A 20 -22.39 7.65 0.47
N VAL A 21 -21.28 8.05 -0.15
CA VAL A 21 -21.28 9.10 -1.19
C VAL A 21 -21.96 8.53 -2.44
N LEU A 22 -21.57 7.33 -2.86
CA LEU A 22 -22.14 6.63 -4.03
C LEU A 22 -23.63 6.30 -3.84
N ALA A 23 -24.02 5.95 -2.62
CA ALA A 23 -25.42 5.66 -2.28
C ALA A 23 -26.36 6.86 -2.51
N ARG A 24 -25.85 8.10 -2.49
CA ARG A 24 -26.67 9.30 -2.75
C ARG A 24 -27.19 9.32 -4.20
N ASP A 25 -26.37 8.86 -5.14
CA ASP A 25 -26.71 8.88 -6.55
C ASP A 25 -27.65 7.72 -6.90
N ILE A 26 -27.42 6.54 -6.31
CA ILE A 26 -28.38 5.41 -6.37
C ILE A 26 -29.75 5.81 -5.81
N ARG A 27 -29.77 6.49 -4.67
CA ARG A 27 -31.01 6.95 -4.05
C ARG A 27 -31.80 7.88 -4.98
N LYS A 28 -31.12 8.80 -5.67
CA LYS A 28 -31.75 9.72 -6.63
C LYS A 28 -32.26 8.97 -7.87
N ALA A 29 -31.48 8.03 -8.38
CA ALA A 29 -31.81 7.29 -9.59
C ALA A 29 -33.02 6.34 -9.40
N PHE A 30 -33.14 5.72 -8.22
CA PHE A 30 -34.14 4.67 -7.97
C PHE A 30 -35.22 5.04 -6.95
N ASN A 31 -35.19 6.27 -6.40
CA ASN A 31 -36.13 6.77 -5.39
C ASN A 31 -36.34 5.82 -4.19
N VAL A 32 -35.25 5.20 -3.71
CA VAL A 32 -35.26 4.25 -2.59
C VAL A 32 -34.95 4.92 -1.25
N SER A 33 -35.18 4.21 -0.14
CA SER A 33 -34.77 4.69 1.17
C SER A 33 -33.25 4.83 1.26
N ARG A 34 -32.77 5.75 2.10
CA ARG A 34 -31.32 5.94 2.34
C ARG A 34 -30.67 4.65 2.85
N SER A 35 -31.33 3.99 3.80
CA SER A 35 -30.81 2.77 4.44
C SER A 35 -30.62 1.65 3.42
N ASP A 36 -31.58 1.48 2.51
CA ASP A 36 -31.52 0.45 1.48
C ASP A 36 -30.44 0.74 0.44
N ALA A 37 -30.32 2.00 0.00
CA ALA A 37 -29.26 2.40 -0.93
C ALA A 37 -27.85 2.19 -0.32
N GLU A 38 -27.65 2.56 0.94
CA GLU A 38 -26.37 2.35 1.62
C GLU A 38 -26.05 0.87 1.82
N ARG A 39 -27.04 0.07 2.24
CA ARG A 39 -26.89 -1.39 2.41
C ARG A 39 -26.55 -2.07 1.10
N LEU A 40 -27.23 -1.70 0.01
CA LEU A 40 -26.96 -2.21 -1.34
C LEU A 40 -25.54 -1.86 -1.77
N MET A 41 -25.16 -0.57 -1.71
CA MET A 41 -23.83 -0.13 -2.13
C MET A 41 -22.69 -0.77 -1.34
N ARG A 42 -22.84 -0.92 -0.02
CA ARG A 42 -21.82 -1.57 0.81
C ARG A 42 -21.65 -3.04 0.44
N THR A 43 -22.76 -3.74 0.24
CA THR A 43 -22.75 -5.18 -0.07
C THR A 43 -22.17 -5.42 -1.47
N GLU A 44 -22.58 -4.64 -2.46
CA GLU A 44 -22.06 -4.77 -3.82
C GLU A 44 -20.59 -4.38 -3.95
N LEU A 45 -20.16 -3.32 -3.24
CA LEU A 45 -18.75 -2.96 -3.24
C LEU A 45 -17.89 -4.06 -2.59
N ALA A 46 -18.33 -4.61 -1.45
CA ALA A 46 -17.65 -5.71 -0.81
C ALA A 46 -17.58 -6.94 -1.74
N ARG A 47 -18.68 -7.27 -2.44
CA ARG A 47 -18.73 -8.37 -3.41
C ARG A 47 -17.70 -8.20 -4.53
N VAL A 48 -17.63 -7.01 -5.13
CA VAL A 48 -16.66 -6.74 -6.22
C VAL A 48 -15.23 -6.74 -5.70
N GLN A 49 -14.98 -6.24 -4.49
CA GLN A 49 -13.66 -6.31 -3.86
C GLN A 49 -13.22 -7.75 -3.60
N THR A 50 -14.11 -8.61 -3.12
CA THR A 50 -13.81 -10.03 -2.92
C THR A 50 -13.63 -10.78 -4.23
N ASP A 51 -14.40 -10.46 -5.27
CA ASP A 51 -14.20 -11.01 -6.62
C ASP A 51 -12.83 -10.63 -7.19
N ALA A 52 -12.40 -9.38 -6.99
CA ALA A 52 -11.07 -8.93 -7.37
C ALA A 52 -9.96 -9.64 -6.57
N GLN A 53 -10.18 -9.89 -5.27
CA GLN A 53 -9.25 -10.66 -4.43
C GLN A 53 -9.14 -12.11 -4.89
N MET A 54 -10.25 -12.77 -5.24
CA MET A 54 -10.26 -14.12 -5.78
C MET A 54 -9.40 -14.23 -7.03
N ARG A 55 -9.62 -13.34 -8.01
CA ARG A 55 -8.82 -13.30 -9.24
C ARG A 55 -7.34 -13.04 -8.95
N SER A 56 -7.06 -12.13 -8.02
CA SER A 56 -5.69 -11.89 -7.58
C SER A 56 -5.07 -13.16 -7.00
N PHE A 57 -5.80 -13.94 -6.21
CA PHE A 57 -5.29 -15.21 -5.68
C PHE A 57 -5.01 -16.24 -6.78
N GLU A 58 -5.89 -16.35 -7.77
CA GLU A 58 -5.72 -17.24 -8.92
C GLU A 58 -4.52 -16.84 -9.79
N GLU A 59 -4.39 -15.55 -10.12
CA GLU A 59 -3.29 -15.01 -10.94
C GLU A 59 -1.93 -15.18 -10.27
N ASN A 60 -1.87 -15.06 -8.94
CA ASN A 60 -0.66 -15.26 -8.16
C ASN A 60 -0.41 -16.73 -7.79
N GLY A 61 -1.33 -17.65 -8.12
CA GLY A 61 -1.16 -19.08 -7.89
C GLY A 61 -1.29 -19.52 -6.43
N PHE A 62 -2.02 -18.78 -5.60
CA PHE A 62 -2.32 -19.21 -4.23
C PHE A 62 -3.32 -20.37 -4.23
N GLU A 63 -3.00 -21.44 -3.49
CA GLU A 63 -3.90 -22.58 -3.37
C GLU A 63 -4.95 -22.39 -2.26
N TRP A 64 -4.57 -21.69 -1.19
CA TRP A 64 -5.39 -21.50 0.00
C TRP A 64 -5.61 -20.02 0.30
N TYR A 65 -6.80 -19.72 0.83
CA TYR A 65 -7.11 -18.44 1.43
C TYR A 65 -7.71 -18.65 2.82
N MET A 66 -7.64 -17.62 3.65
CA MET A 66 -8.20 -17.60 4.99
C MET A 66 -9.27 -16.53 5.11
N PHE A 67 -10.38 -16.87 5.76
CA PHE A 67 -11.43 -15.91 6.07
C PHE A 67 -11.06 -15.10 7.32
N LEU A 68 -11.09 -13.78 7.19
CA LEU A 68 -10.79 -12.83 8.26
C LEU A 68 -12.06 -12.09 8.67
N SER A 69 -12.51 -12.35 9.89
CA SER A 69 -13.62 -11.60 10.48
C SER A 69 -13.15 -10.27 11.06
N LEU A 70 -14.08 -9.33 11.26
CA LEU A 70 -13.85 -8.03 11.91
C LEU A 70 -13.60 -8.15 13.44
N GLY A 71 -12.92 -9.23 13.88
CA GLY A 71 -12.63 -9.51 15.29
C GLY A 71 -13.87 -9.54 16.18
N SER A 72 -13.82 -8.79 17.29
CA SER A 72 -14.92 -8.69 18.27
C SER A 72 -16.20 -8.07 17.69
N GLY A 73 -16.09 -7.29 16.60
CA GLY A 73 -17.23 -6.67 15.92
C GLY A 73 -17.90 -7.56 14.86
N ALA A 74 -17.43 -8.79 14.65
CA ALA A 74 -18.02 -9.71 13.69
C ALA A 74 -19.31 -10.36 14.20
N CYS A 75 -20.26 -10.61 13.30
CA CYS A 75 -21.45 -11.40 13.60
C CYS A 75 -21.08 -12.87 13.89
N GLU A 76 -22.01 -13.62 14.49
CA GLU A 76 -21.78 -15.04 14.84
C GLU A 76 -21.43 -15.90 13.62
N VAL A 77 -22.07 -15.65 12.47
CA VAL A 77 -21.81 -16.37 11.21
C VAL A 77 -20.36 -16.15 10.76
N CYS A 78 -19.90 -14.90 10.68
CA CYS A 78 -18.54 -14.59 10.27
C CYS A 78 -17.50 -15.02 11.30
N ARG A 79 -17.84 -14.97 12.59
CA ARG A 79 -16.94 -15.42 13.66
C ARG A 79 -16.71 -16.92 13.60
N ALA A 80 -17.73 -17.70 13.25
CA ALA A 80 -17.61 -19.15 13.03
C ALA A 80 -16.70 -19.50 11.84
N LEU A 81 -16.49 -18.57 10.90
CA LEU A 81 -15.59 -18.73 9.75
C LEU A 81 -14.20 -18.11 9.98
N ASN A 82 -14.02 -17.33 11.05
CA ASN A 82 -12.78 -16.63 11.31
C ASN A 82 -11.58 -17.59 11.45
N GLY A 83 -10.53 -17.35 10.69
CA GLY A 83 -9.31 -18.14 10.71
C GLY A 83 -9.41 -19.49 10.00
N LYS A 84 -10.58 -19.86 9.45
CA LYS A 84 -10.71 -21.07 8.63
C LYS A 84 -10.06 -20.86 7.27
N LYS A 85 -9.35 -21.90 6.81
CA LYS A 85 -8.73 -21.95 5.50
C LYS A 85 -9.65 -22.68 4.51
N PHE A 86 -9.69 -22.18 3.29
CA PHE A 86 -10.45 -22.73 2.19
C PHE A 86 -9.57 -22.72 0.93
N LYS A 87 -9.87 -23.60 -0.02
CA LYS A 87 -9.17 -23.60 -1.31
C LYS A 87 -9.66 -22.44 -2.17
N VAL A 88 -8.76 -21.78 -2.87
CA VAL A 88 -9.12 -20.67 -3.78
C VAL A 88 -10.07 -21.14 -4.88
N LYS A 89 -9.89 -22.37 -5.39
CA LYS A 89 -10.78 -22.98 -6.39
C LYS A 89 -12.23 -23.15 -5.93
N ASP A 90 -12.44 -23.26 -4.62
CA ASP A 90 -13.75 -23.44 -4.02
C ASP A 90 -14.34 -22.11 -3.51
N MET A 91 -13.71 -20.97 -3.83
CA MET A 91 -14.11 -19.66 -3.34
C MET A 91 -15.46 -19.23 -3.94
N LEU A 92 -16.46 -19.12 -3.07
CA LEU A 92 -17.84 -18.77 -3.37
C LEU A 92 -18.29 -17.61 -2.48
N ILE A 93 -18.53 -16.48 -3.14
CA ILE A 93 -19.01 -15.27 -2.48
C ILE A 93 -20.37 -15.54 -1.84
N SER A 94 -20.52 -15.12 -0.58
CA SER A 94 -21.70 -15.31 0.28
C SER A 94 -21.87 -16.70 0.91
N GLU A 95 -20.99 -17.66 0.62
CA GLU A 95 -20.98 -18.97 1.29
C GLU A 95 -19.72 -19.18 2.15
N ASN A 96 -18.54 -19.03 1.56
CA ASN A 96 -17.25 -19.18 2.25
C ASN A 96 -16.32 -17.98 2.04
N ALA A 97 -16.80 -16.95 1.33
CA ALA A 97 -16.10 -15.69 1.13
C ALA A 97 -17.05 -14.49 1.38
N PRO A 98 -16.54 -13.35 1.87
CA PRO A 98 -17.34 -12.15 2.07
C PRO A 98 -17.95 -11.63 0.75
N PRO A 99 -19.07 -10.90 0.77
CA PRO A 99 -19.94 -10.62 1.91
C PRO A 99 -20.89 -11.79 2.24
N MET A 100 -20.90 -12.22 3.51
CA MET A 100 -21.76 -13.30 4.02
C MET A 100 -23.19 -12.86 4.36
N HIS A 101 -23.37 -11.58 4.61
CA HIS A 101 -24.63 -10.99 5.07
C HIS A 101 -24.67 -9.51 4.67
N PRO A 102 -25.86 -8.87 4.69
CA PRO A 102 -25.94 -7.44 4.47
C PRO A 102 -25.05 -6.67 5.46
N ASN A 103 -24.38 -5.62 4.98
CA ASN A 103 -23.41 -4.84 5.75
C ASN A 103 -22.19 -5.64 6.28
N CYS A 104 -21.85 -6.78 5.66
CA CYS A 104 -20.61 -7.49 5.98
C CYS A 104 -19.39 -6.60 5.70
N ARG A 105 -18.42 -6.65 6.62
CA ARG A 105 -17.14 -5.91 6.57
C ARG A 105 -15.94 -6.83 6.79
N CYS A 106 -16.15 -8.13 6.60
CA CYS A 106 -15.10 -9.13 6.70
C CYS A 106 -14.28 -9.16 5.41
N SER A 107 -13.09 -9.72 5.48
CA SER A 107 -12.13 -9.77 4.37
C SER A 107 -11.55 -11.17 4.22
N THR A 108 -10.78 -11.38 3.17
CA THR A 108 -9.99 -12.59 2.93
C THR A 108 -8.52 -12.23 2.82
N ALA A 109 -7.66 -13.17 3.20
CA ALA A 109 -6.22 -13.07 3.01
C ALA A 109 -5.70 -14.36 2.38
N ALA A 110 -4.63 -14.25 1.58
CA ALA A 110 -3.91 -15.42 1.11
C ALA A 110 -3.36 -16.21 2.30
N ALA A 111 -3.39 -17.54 2.19
CA ALA A 111 -2.87 -18.43 3.21
C ALA A 111 -1.93 -19.46 2.58
N MET A 112 -0.88 -19.81 3.32
CA MET A 112 0.01 -20.92 2.96
C MET A 112 -0.57 -22.25 3.48
N GLY A 113 -0.18 -23.34 2.82
CA GLY A 113 -0.52 -24.69 3.25
C GLY A 113 0.05 -24.99 4.64
N ASP A 114 -0.56 -25.92 5.37
CA ASP A 114 -0.07 -26.30 6.70
C ASP A 114 1.33 -26.95 6.64
N GLU A 115 1.67 -27.59 5.51
CA GLU A 115 2.99 -28.16 5.25
C GLU A 115 4.07 -27.07 5.06
N GLU A 116 3.81 -26.06 4.24
CA GLU A 116 4.68 -24.87 4.08
C GLU A 116 4.91 -24.16 5.43
N ILE A 117 3.86 -24.02 6.23
CA ILE A 117 3.95 -23.38 7.55
C ILE A 117 4.77 -24.25 8.53
N ALA A 118 4.64 -25.58 8.47
CA ALA A 118 5.42 -26.49 9.29
C ALA A 118 6.91 -26.47 8.93
N GLU A 119 7.23 -26.36 7.64
CA GLU A 119 8.60 -26.25 7.14
C GLU A 119 9.27 -24.94 7.61
N ILE A 120 8.52 -23.83 7.58
CA ILE A 120 8.97 -22.54 8.14
C ILE A 120 9.14 -22.61 9.67
N ARG A 121 8.18 -23.22 10.39
CA ARG A 121 8.21 -23.34 11.86
C ARG A 121 9.28 -24.32 12.37
N GLY A 122 9.69 -25.30 11.57
CA GLY A 122 10.77 -26.24 11.92
C GLY A 122 12.17 -25.62 11.94
N GLY A 123 12.33 -24.38 11.45
CA GLY A 123 13.60 -23.65 11.37
C GLY A 123 14.04 -22.89 12.63
N GLU A 124 13.30 -22.97 13.74
CA GLU A 124 13.66 -22.29 14.99
C GLU A 124 14.78 -23.02 15.75
N LYS A 125 16.02 -22.96 15.26
CA LYS A 125 17.20 -23.05 16.14
C LYS A 125 18.12 -21.86 15.92
N SER A 126 18.31 -21.13 17.02
CA SER A 126 19.31 -20.09 17.29
C SER A 126 19.28 -18.83 16.40
N GLY A 127 18.79 -17.72 16.97
CA GLY A 127 19.64 -16.56 17.28
C GLY A 127 20.56 -15.96 16.21
N SER A 128 20.24 -16.06 14.92
CA SER A 128 20.87 -15.29 13.86
C SER A 128 19.80 -14.81 12.89
N THR A 129 19.79 -13.53 12.57
CA THR A 129 18.94 -12.90 11.55
C THR A 129 18.88 -13.79 10.30
N GLY A 130 17.83 -14.59 10.22
CA GLY A 130 17.66 -15.62 9.20
C GLY A 130 17.42 -14.95 7.87
N THR A 131 18.30 -15.23 6.93
CA THR A 131 18.15 -14.88 5.51
C THR A 131 16.77 -15.33 5.05
N ILE A 132 15.95 -14.39 4.56
CA ILE A 132 14.73 -14.73 3.80
C ILE A 132 15.22 -15.39 2.50
N SER A 133 15.41 -16.71 2.56
CA SER A 133 15.65 -17.52 1.38
C SER A 133 14.31 -17.83 0.73
N SER A 134 14.29 -17.66 -0.59
CA SER A 134 13.26 -18.02 -1.56
C SER A 134 11.95 -17.22 -1.54
N THR A 135 12.02 -15.97 -1.96
CA THR A 135 11.13 -15.56 -3.07
C THR A 135 11.27 -16.60 -4.19
N SER A 136 10.14 -17.11 -4.68
CA SER A 136 10.11 -18.17 -5.68
C SER A 136 10.96 -17.78 -6.89
N GLU A 137 11.64 -18.75 -7.52
CA GLU A 137 12.42 -18.51 -8.74
C GLU A 137 11.59 -17.84 -9.84
N ARG A 138 10.26 -18.01 -9.79
CA ARG A 138 9.27 -17.28 -10.60
C ARG A 138 9.24 -15.79 -10.31
N GLU A 139 9.14 -15.36 -9.05
CA GLU A 139 9.17 -13.93 -8.69
C GLU A 139 10.48 -13.26 -9.14
N ARG A 140 11.60 -14.00 -9.10
CA ARG A 140 12.89 -13.53 -9.63
C ARG A 140 12.94 -13.47 -11.15
N ALA A 141 12.21 -14.34 -11.85
CA ALA A 141 12.10 -14.31 -13.31
C ALA A 141 11.14 -13.22 -13.82
N TYR A 142 10.14 -12.84 -13.01
CA TYR A 142 9.24 -11.71 -13.27
C TYR A 142 9.80 -10.36 -12.83
N ALA A 143 10.83 -10.33 -11.97
CA ALA A 143 11.61 -9.13 -11.72
C ALA A 143 12.34 -8.75 -13.02
N TYR A 144 11.85 -7.71 -13.70
CA TYR A 144 12.40 -7.18 -14.97
C TYR A 144 13.84 -6.66 -14.89
N ILE A 145 14.54 -6.89 -13.78
CA ILE A 145 15.84 -6.32 -13.46
C ILE A 145 16.68 -7.39 -12.75
N GLN A 146 17.84 -7.71 -13.35
CA GLN A 146 18.77 -8.72 -12.86
C GLN A 146 19.36 -8.32 -11.49
N ASP A 147 19.33 -9.26 -10.55
CA ASP A 147 20.01 -9.20 -9.25
C ASP A 147 21.52 -9.03 -9.47
N ASP A 148 22.16 -8.07 -8.77
CA ASP A 148 23.61 -7.87 -8.82
C ASP A 148 24.38 -8.81 -7.86
N GLY A 149 23.65 -9.68 -7.15
CA GLY A 149 24.18 -10.74 -6.30
C GLY A 149 24.64 -10.24 -4.93
N LYS A 150 24.46 -8.95 -4.62
CA LYS A 150 24.86 -8.36 -3.34
C LYS A 150 23.66 -8.29 -2.39
N ARG A 151 23.85 -8.81 -1.18
CA ARG A 151 22.77 -8.98 -0.19
C ARG A 151 23.03 -8.24 1.11
N GLU A 152 23.84 -7.18 1.07
CA GLU A 152 24.05 -6.33 2.25
C GLU A 152 22.76 -5.56 2.59
N PRO A 153 22.41 -5.40 3.88
CA PRO A 153 21.29 -4.58 4.29
C PRO A 153 21.44 -3.14 3.75
N GLY A 154 20.41 -2.66 3.04
CA GLY A 154 20.44 -1.33 2.42
C GLY A 154 21.27 -1.23 1.13
N HIS A 155 21.58 -2.35 0.48
CA HIS A 155 22.24 -2.35 -0.82
C HIS A 155 21.38 -1.70 -1.92
N VAL A 156 22.01 -0.87 -2.75
CA VAL A 156 21.41 -0.24 -3.93
C VAL A 156 22.21 -0.61 -5.18
N ASN A 157 21.52 -1.15 -6.18
CA ASN A 157 22.08 -1.40 -7.51
C ASN A 157 22.29 -0.06 -8.25
N LEU A 158 23.44 0.59 -8.03
CA LEU A 158 23.80 1.87 -8.63
C LEU A 158 23.75 1.89 -10.17
N PRO A 159 24.27 0.86 -10.89
CA PRO A 159 24.14 0.78 -12.34
C PRO A 159 22.69 0.87 -12.81
N LEU A 160 21.78 0.17 -12.15
CA LEU A 160 20.36 0.20 -12.47
C LEU A 160 19.71 1.56 -12.23
N VAL A 161 19.87 2.12 -11.02
CA VAL A 161 19.19 3.38 -10.66
C VAL A 161 19.72 4.56 -11.47
N SER A 162 20.90 4.42 -12.08
CA SER A 162 21.46 5.40 -13.01
C SER A 162 20.93 5.29 -14.45
N THR A 163 20.16 4.25 -14.78
CA THR A 163 19.63 4.07 -16.14
C THR A 163 18.54 5.08 -16.48
N LYS A 164 18.43 5.44 -17.76
CA LYS A 164 17.32 6.25 -18.28
C LYS A 164 15.96 5.64 -17.94
N LYS A 165 15.81 4.32 -18.07
CA LYS A 165 14.57 3.60 -17.75
C LYS A 165 14.13 3.81 -16.29
N TYR A 166 15.08 3.96 -15.35
CA TYR A 166 14.76 4.27 -13.96
C TYR A 166 14.38 5.74 -13.78
N HIS A 167 15.08 6.67 -14.45
CA HIS A 167 14.74 8.09 -14.49
C HIS A 167 13.32 8.33 -15.04
N ASP A 168 12.95 7.68 -16.14
CA ASP A 168 11.64 7.79 -16.80
C ASP A 168 10.47 7.43 -15.85
N LYS A 169 10.71 6.71 -14.74
CA LYS A 169 9.69 6.44 -13.71
C LYS A 169 9.24 7.71 -12.96
N TYR A 170 10.07 8.75 -12.94
CA TYR A 170 9.77 10.01 -12.27
C TYR A 170 8.97 10.98 -13.16
N ASP A 171 9.02 10.82 -14.49
CA ASP A 171 8.45 11.76 -15.46
C ASP A 171 6.94 11.98 -15.34
N ASN A 172 6.21 11.03 -14.75
CA ASN A 172 4.74 11.08 -14.61
C ASN A 172 4.24 11.17 -13.16
N LEU A 173 5.11 11.48 -12.19
CA LEU A 173 4.69 11.60 -10.78
C LEU A 173 3.87 12.86 -10.54
N THR A 174 4.24 13.96 -11.18
CA THR A 174 3.51 15.23 -11.13
C THR A 174 3.33 15.84 -12.51
N ARG A 175 2.44 16.83 -12.63
CA ARG A 175 2.23 17.59 -13.87
C ARG A 175 3.42 18.50 -14.22
N GLN A 176 4.31 18.76 -13.27
CA GLN A 176 5.43 19.67 -13.44
C GLN A 176 6.73 18.90 -13.60
N LYS A 177 7.41 19.11 -14.72
CA LYS A 177 8.68 18.45 -15.01
C LYS A 177 9.76 18.82 -13.99
N ASP A 178 9.83 20.08 -13.59
CA ASP A 178 10.85 20.57 -12.66
C ASP A 178 10.75 19.88 -11.29
N VAL A 179 9.53 19.63 -10.81
CA VAL A 179 9.30 18.87 -9.56
C VAL A 179 9.75 17.42 -9.74
N ASN A 180 9.40 16.78 -10.86
CA ASN A 180 9.80 15.40 -11.15
C ASN A 180 11.33 15.23 -11.20
N GLU A 181 12.03 16.18 -11.83
CA GLU A 181 13.50 16.19 -11.88
C GLU A 181 14.12 16.41 -10.49
N SER A 182 13.54 17.30 -9.68
CA SER A 182 13.98 17.50 -8.29
C SER A 182 13.76 16.28 -7.42
N LEU A 183 12.61 15.60 -7.57
CA LEU A 183 12.32 14.34 -6.89
C LEU A 183 13.38 13.30 -7.26
N TYR A 184 13.65 13.11 -8.55
CA TYR A 184 14.69 12.18 -9.02
C TYR A 184 16.08 12.53 -8.47
N SER A 185 16.49 13.80 -8.58
CA SER A 185 17.80 14.27 -8.13
C SER A 185 18.03 14.02 -6.64
N GLU A 186 17.06 14.35 -5.78
CA GLU A 186 17.18 14.11 -4.35
C GLU A 186 17.09 12.62 -3.99
N SER A 187 16.24 11.85 -4.70
CA SER A 187 16.18 10.39 -4.57
C SER A 187 17.55 9.76 -4.85
N MET A 188 18.19 10.14 -5.96
CA MET A 188 19.49 9.62 -6.36
C MET A 188 20.60 9.97 -5.36
N LYS A 189 20.53 11.13 -4.71
CA LYS A 189 21.47 11.49 -3.64
C LYS A 189 21.30 10.56 -2.43
N ILE A 190 20.08 10.38 -1.95
CA ILE A 190 19.80 9.49 -0.81
C ILE A 190 20.29 8.06 -1.10
N LEU A 191 19.95 7.54 -2.28
CA LEU A 191 20.34 6.19 -2.71
C LEU A 191 21.85 5.99 -2.77
N ARG A 192 22.61 7.02 -3.18
CA ARG A 192 24.08 6.97 -3.23
C ARG A 192 24.69 7.12 -1.85
N ASP A 193 24.23 8.10 -1.07
CA ASP A 193 24.75 8.43 0.26
C ASP A 193 24.50 7.31 1.28
N ARG A 194 23.43 6.51 1.08
CA ARG A 194 22.99 5.44 1.98
C ARG A 194 23.21 4.03 1.45
N ASN A 195 23.91 3.89 0.33
CA ASN A 195 24.21 2.57 -0.22
C ASN A 195 24.99 1.72 0.80
N ASN A 196 24.53 0.50 1.05
CA ASN A 196 25.06 -0.43 2.05
C ASN A 196 24.94 0.05 3.51
N THR A 197 23.92 0.87 3.79
CA THR A 197 23.65 1.33 5.16
C THR A 197 22.17 1.15 5.51
N GLU A 198 21.84 0.98 6.79
CA GLU A 198 20.45 0.82 7.26
C GLU A 198 19.81 2.16 7.70
N PHE A 199 20.38 3.28 7.26
CA PHE A 199 19.93 4.62 7.63
C PHE A 199 18.99 5.18 6.57
N GLU A 200 18.04 5.99 7.05
CA GLU A 200 17.02 6.61 6.22
C GLU A 200 17.13 8.12 6.31
N ASP A 201 16.94 8.76 5.16
CA ASP A 201 16.83 10.21 5.05
C ASP A 201 15.41 10.56 4.58
N ILE A 202 14.94 11.75 4.96
CA ILE A 202 13.67 12.30 4.52
C ILE A 202 13.87 13.69 3.93
N VAL A 203 13.20 13.96 2.81
CA VAL A 203 13.29 15.24 2.10
C VAL A 203 11.88 15.75 1.79
N ALA A 204 11.65 17.02 2.09
CA ALA A 204 10.48 17.77 1.67
C ALA A 204 10.84 18.60 0.44
N ILE A 205 10.06 18.44 -0.62
CA ILE A 205 10.19 19.22 -1.85
C ILE A 205 8.91 20.00 -2.07
N ASP A 206 9.07 21.19 -2.62
CA ASP A 206 7.96 22.01 -3.02
C ASP A 206 7.26 21.47 -4.27
N ALA A 207 5.96 21.19 -4.18
CA ALA A 207 5.20 20.62 -5.30
C ALA A 207 4.88 21.61 -6.44
N ARG A 208 5.24 22.90 -6.33
CA ARG A 208 5.05 23.93 -7.38
C ARG A 208 6.32 24.39 -8.06
N THR A 209 7.45 24.30 -7.37
CA THR A 209 8.74 24.79 -7.90
C THR A 209 9.79 23.71 -7.97
N GLY A 210 9.61 22.59 -7.26
CA GLY A 210 10.65 21.56 -7.14
C GLY A 210 11.77 21.96 -6.20
N ASP A 211 11.65 23.07 -5.46
CA ASP A 211 12.69 23.51 -4.52
C ASP A 211 12.74 22.57 -3.33
N ARG A 212 13.95 22.19 -2.91
CA ARG A 212 14.15 21.45 -1.68
C ARG A 212 13.89 22.36 -0.48
N LEU A 213 12.90 22.01 0.32
CA LEU A 213 12.48 22.77 1.49
C LEU A 213 13.25 22.35 2.74
N VAL A 214 13.23 21.05 3.06
CA VAL A 214 13.91 20.48 4.24
C VAL A 214 14.51 19.14 3.87
N LYS A 215 15.72 18.84 4.39
CA LYS A 215 16.33 17.51 4.36
C LYS A 215 16.79 17.16 5.76
N ASN A 216 16.29 16.06 6.29
CA ASN A 216 16.69 15.57 7.61
C ASN A 216 17.42 14.22 7.47
N CYS A 217 18.68 14.23 7.90
CA CYS A 217 19.59 13.08 7.98
C CYS A 217 20.00 12.78 9.43
N ALA A 218 19.25 13.28 10.42
CA ALA A 218 19.64 13.23 11.83
C ALA A 218 19.70 11.80 12.36
N ALA A 219 18.96 10.86 11.77
CA ALA A 219 19.03 9.45 12.11
C ALA A 219 20.44 8.88 11.91
N PHE A 220 21.10 9.25 10.81
CA PHE A 220 22.50 8.91 10.56
C PHE A 220 23.45 9.55 11.58
N ALA A 221 23.29 10.86 11.83
CA ALA A 221 24.15 11.59 12.77
C ALA A 221 24.05 11.06 14.21
N ASN A 222 22.87 10.57 14.60
CA ASN A 222 22.61 10.01 15.93
C ASN A 222 22.81 8.49 16.00
N GLY A 223 23.21 7.83 14.91
CA GLY A 223 23.41 6.37 14.88
C GLY A 223 22.14 5.55 15.05
N VAL A 224 20.96 6.13 14.79
CA VAL A 224 19.67 5.45 14.94
C VAL A 224 19.22 4.89 13.60
N LYS A 225 19.23 3.56 13.48
CA LYS A 225 18.81 2.82 12.29
C LYS A 225 17.28 2.80 12.14
N HIS A 226 16.78 2.59 10.92
CA HIS A 226 15.35 2.42 10.60
C HIS A 226 14.43 3.56 11.09
N ARG A 227 14.97 4.77 11.21
CA ARG A 227 14.19 5.95 11.56
C ARG A 227 14.45 7.07 10.58
N CYS A 228 13.38 7.74 10.18
CA CYS A 228 13.42 9.02 9.50
C CYS A 228 12.23 9.87 9.96
N GLY A 229 12.39 11.18 9.96
CA GLY A 229 11.30 12.10 10.27
C GLY A 229 11.79 13.53 10.41
N PHE A 230 10.92 14.49 10.14
CA PHE A 230 11.20 15.89 10.42
C PHE A 230 11.15 16.13 11.93
N SER A 231 12.11 16.92 12.42
CA SER A 231 12.10 17.43 13.79
C SER A 231 10.90 18.35 14.02
N ARG A 232 10.51 18.56 15.28
CA ARG A 232 9.39 19.45 15.60
C ARG A 232 9.57 20.87 15.05
N LYS A 233 10.81 21.36 14.99
CA LYS A 233 11.13 22.67 14.40
C LYS A 233 10.91 22.69 12.88
N GLU A 234 11.36 21.64 12.19
CA GLU A 234 11.16 21.49 10.74
C GLU A 234 9.69 21.29 10.38
N GLN A 235 8.95 20.48 11.15
CA GLN A 235 7.50 20.33 10.98
C GLN A 235 6.78 21.66 11.17
N ASN A 236 7.05 22.38 12.26
CA ASN A 236 6.46 23.69 12.50
C ASN A 236 6.81 24.70 11.40
N TRP A 237 8.01 24.61 10.80
CA TRP A 237 8.40 25.46 9.67
C TRP A 237 7.68 25.08 8.38
N LEU A 238 7.48 23.79 8.12
CA LEU A 238 6.69 23.27 6.99
C LEU A 238 5.19 23.59 7.14
N GLU A 239 4.68 23.66 8.37
CA GLU A 239 3.26 23.89 8.69
C GLU A 239 2.91 25.36 9.00
N GLY A 240 3.90 26.21 9.32
CA GLY A 240 3.72 27.56 9.86
C GLY A 240 3.75 28.72 8.85
N GLU A 241 3.24 29.89 9.26
CA GLU A 241 3.06 31.10 8.44
C GLU A 241 4.37 31.79 7.98
N GLU A 242 5.53 31.50 8.57
CA GLU A 242 6.83 32.03 8.13
C GLU A 242 7.28 31.45 6.77
N GLY A 243 6.72 30.30 6.37
CA GLY A 243 6.80 29.77 5.01
C GLY A 243 5.81 30.47 4.09
N ARG A 244 6.07 31.75 3.75
CA ARG A 244 5.19 32.61 2.96
C ARG A 244 4.55 31.88 1.76
N MET A 245 3.25 31.60 1.91
CA MET A 245 2.25 31.38 0.85
C MET A 245 2.36 30.09 0.03
N ARG A 246 2.33 28.90 0.66
CA ARG A 246 2.02 27.66 -0.08
C ARG A 246 0.98 26.86 0.70
N CYS A 247 -0.22 26.71 0.12
CA CYS A 247 -1.33 26.00 0.75
C CYS A 247 -0.85 24.62 1.25
N CYS A 248 -1.44 24.15 2.35
CA CYS A 248 -1.22 22.83 2.96
C CYS A 248 -1.25 21.64 1.97
N THR A 249 -1.74 21.84 0.74
CA THR A 249 -1.72 20.90 -0.40
C THR A 249 -0.42 20.84 -1.21
N THR A 250 0.64 21.57 -0.85
CA THR A 250 1.81 21.81 -1.74
C THR A 250 3.09 21.05 -1.34
N ILE A 251 3.09 20.24 -0.29
CA ILE A 251 4.33 19.58 0.16
C ILE A 251 4.28 18.11 -0.26
N GLN A 252 5.21 17.72 -1.13
CA GLN A 252 5.48 16.30 -1.40
C GLN A 252 6.62 15.85 -0.49
N THR A 253 6.34 14.82 0.31
CA THR A 253 7.35 14.21 1.17
C THR A 253 7.84 12.94 0.50
N ILE A 254 9.13 12.88 0.20
CA ILE A 254 9.77 11.65 -0.23
C ILE A 254 10.30 10.95 1.02
N ARG A 255 9.77 9.76 1.29
CA ARG A 255 10.31 8.82 2.28
C ARG A 255 10.89 7.62 1.53
N PHE A 256 12.20 7.42 1.61
CA PHE A 256 12.84 6.19 1.14
C PHE A 256 13.12 5.28 2.34
N HIS A 257 12.24 4.30 2.54
CA HIS A 257 12.66 3.07 3.22
C HIS A 257 13.55 2.31 2.22
N LEU A 258 14.72 1.83 2.62
CA LEU A 258 15.49 0.92 1.76
C LEU A 258 14.74 -0.40 1.49
N GLU A 259 13.76 -0.74 2.35
CA GLU A 259 12.73 -1.75 2.05
C GLU A 259 11.83 -1.37 0.87
N THR A 260 11.59 -0.07 0.61
CA THR A 260 10.76 0.40 -0.52
C THR A 260 11.44 0.22 -1.87
N ILE A 261 12.77 0.10 -1.94
CA ILE A 261 13.42 -0.30 -3.20
C ILE A 261 13.08 -1.75 -3.45
N PHE A 262 13.16 -2.61 -2.43
CA PHE A 262 12.74 -4.01 -2.51
C PHE A 262 11.23 -4.18 -2.80
N ILE A 263 10.37 -3.27 -2.31
CA ILE A 263 8.92 -3.31 -2.56
C ILE A 263 8.55 -2.64 -3.90
N SER A 264 9.33 -1.69 -4.40
CA SER A 264 9.19 -1.16 -5.78
C SER A 264 9.60 -2.20 -6.83
N TYR A 265 10.36 -3.22 -6.44
CA TYR A 265 10.66 -4.40 -7.24
C TYR A 265 9.46 -5.37 -7.37
N LEU A 266 8.38 -5.19 -6.60
CA LEU A 266 7.16 -6.01 -6.62
C LEU A 266 5.90 -5.24 -7.05
N ASN A 267 6.02 -3.98 -7.48
CA ASN A 267 4.88 -3.15 -7.84
C ASN A 267 4.66 -3.07 -9.35
N GLU A 268 4.26 -4.20 -9.93
CA GLU A 268 3.22 -4.23 -10.97
C GLU A 268 2.01 -5.10 -10.54
N VAL A 269 1.85 -5.34 -9.22
CA VAL A 269 0.61 -5.92 -8.69
C VAL A 269 -0.26 -4.80 -8.14
N SER A 270 -1.20 -4.37 -8.97
CA SER A 270 -2.34 -3.54 -8.60
C SER A 270 -3.09 -4.14 -7.41
N SER A 271 -2.87 -3.62 -6.19
CA SER A 271 -3.85 -3.62 -5.08
C SER A 271 -3.35 -2.95 -3.79
N LEU A 272 -2.04 -2.68 -3.63
CA LEU A 272 -1.49 -2.08 -2.40
C LEU A 272 -1.53 -0.55 -2.35
N HIS A 273 -1.79 0.14 -3.47
CA HIS A 273 -1.96 1.60 -3.50
C HIS A 273 -3.21 2.10 -2.74
N GLN A 274 -4.16 1.22 -2.39
CA GLN A 274 -5.33 1.58 -1.58
C GLN A 274 -5.12 1.42 -0.06
N GLN A 275 -4.10 0.68 0.38
CA GLN A 275 -3.82 0.52 1.81
C GLN A 275 -2.90 1.61 2.37
N TYR A 276 -1.94 2.11 1.60
CA TYR A 276 -1.09 3.23 2.05
C TYR A 276 -1.80 4.59 2.05
N ALA A 277 -2.80 4.79 1.19
CA ALA A 277 -3.68 5.95 1.24
C ALA A 277 -4.59 5.97 2.48
N ALA A 278 -4.82 4.82 3.13
CA ALA A 278 -5.61 4.73 4.36
C ALA A 278 -4.80 5.00 5.63
N ILE A 279 -3.48 4.78 5.62
CA ILE A 279 -2.62 5.01 6.80
C ILE A 279 -2.17 6.48 6.89
N MET A 280 -1.99 7.16 5.74
CA MET A 280 -1.70 8.60 5.70
C MET A 280 -2.94 9.49 5.89
N GLY A 281 -4.13 8.90 6.02
CA GLY A 281 -5.40 9.59 6.32
C GLY A 281 -5.73 9.72 7.81
N THR A 282 -4.85 9.30 8.73
CA THR A 282 -5.13 9.27 10.17
C THR A 282 -4.12 10.04 11.03
N CYS A 283 -3.56 11.12 10.48
CA CYS A 283 -2.75 12.08 11.23
C CYS A 283 -3.18 13.52 10.91
N ILE A 284 -4.43 13.87 11.24
CA ILE A 284 -4.91 15.19 11.68
C ILE A 284 -6.33 14.91 12.22
N GLY A 285 -6.46 14.77 13.54
CA GLY A 285 -7.74 14.43 14.15
C GLY A 285 -7.70 13.87 15.56
N LEU A 286 -6.74 14.25 16.40
CA LEU A 286 -6.90 14.16 17.84
C LEU A 286 -7.20 15.57 18.36
N ARG A 287 -8.48 15.95 18.29
CA ARG A 287 -9.07 16.89 19.23
C ARG A 287 -9.70 16.06 20.34
N ASN A 288 -9.12 16.15 21.53
CA ASN A 288 -9.82 16.44 22.77
C ASN A 288 -8.98 17.47 23.50
#